data_AF-A0A1Q5LLC3-F1
#
_entry.id   AF-A0A1Q5LLC3-F1
#
_cell.length_a   1.000
_cell.length_b   1.000
_cell.length_c   1.000
_cell.angle_alpha   90.00
_cell.angle_beta   90.00
_cell.angle_gamma   90.00
#
_symmetry.space_group_name_H-M   'P 1'
#
loop_
_entity.id
_entity.type
_entity.pdbx_description
1 polymer ?
#
loop_
_entity_poly.entity_id
_entity_poly.type
_entity_poly.pdbx_seq_one_letter_code
_entity_poly.pdbx_strand_id
1 'polypeptide(L)'
;MAGSITSERAPTVEGRRAGPLIVTEDAELLDDLLRLCAAAGAQPEVYHSVPERSGSWEAAPLVLVGDDAADRCRGAVRRRGVLLVGRDQDDPGVWRRAVEIGADCVLRLPDAESWLVDRIADVVEGVGRQALTVGVIGGRGGAGASTLACALAVTAAREGRRTMLVDGDPLGGGLDVLLGGEQAEGLRWPDLAVSKGRVASGALEESLPSLRGLRVLSWDRGDAVAIRPEAMRSVLAAARRRGGVVVVDLPRRVDEATAEALAQLDVGLLVVPAELRAVAGAKRVASMVGMVLRDLRVVVRGPYAAGVDDQWIADVLGLPLAGEVPVEHGLLAALDVGAPPGDSARGPLGRFCAAFWERALAGESAS
;
A
#
# COMPACT_ATOMS: atom_id res chain seq x y z
N MET A 1 43.01 -42.26 -5.69
CA MET A 1 43.25 -40.84 -5.95
C MET A 1 42.62 -40.48 -7.28
N ALA A 2 41.40 -39.95 -7.25
CA ALA A 2 40.72 -39.41 -8.41
C ALA A 2 40.21 -38.02 -8.01
N GLY A 3 40.80 -36.99 -8.62
CA GLY A 3 40.53 -35.59 -8.32
C GLY A 3 39.19 -35.14 -8.88
N SER A 4 38.43 -34.48 -8.02
CA SER A 4 37.21 -33.73 -8.31
C SER A 4 37.54 -32.53 -9.20
N ILE A 5 36.84 -32.38 -10.33
CA ILE A 5 36.78 -31.14 -11.10
C ILE A 5 35.39 -30.55 -10.85
N THR A 6 35.31 -29.64 -9.89
CA THR A 6 34.16 -28.78 -9.65
C THR A 6 34.08 -27.74 -10.76
N SER A 7 33.08 -27.86 -11.63
CA SER A 7 32.67 -26.81 -12.56
C SER A 7 31.93 -25.72 -11.78
N GLU A 8 32.62 -24.62 -11.45
CA GLU A 8 31.98 -23.37 -11.02
C GLU A 8 31.08 -22.85 -12.15
N ARG A 9 29.77 -22.98 -11.98
CA ARG A 9 28.80 -22.21 -12.76
C ARG A 9 28.85 -20.78 -12.26
N ALA A 10 29.29 -19.87 -13.14
CA ALA A 10 29.16 -18.44 -12.93
C ALA A 10 27.70 -18.07 -12.61
N PRO A 11 27.46 -17.15 -11.66
CA PRO A 11 26.11 -16.68 -11.37
C PRO A 11 25.57 -15.95 -12.58
N THR A 12 24.43 -16.42 -13.06
CA THR A 12 23.58 -15.74 -14.04
C THR A 12 23.31 -14.32 -13.58
N VAL A 13 23.55 -13.35 -14.47
CA VAL A 13 23.25 -11.93 -14.29
C VAL A 13 21.75 -11.78 -14.01
N GLU A 14 21.38 -11.72 -12.73
CA GLU A 14 20.12 -11.13 -12.31
C GLU A 14 20.08 -9.72 -12.88
N GLY A 15 19.03 -9.38 -13.65
CA GLY A 15 18.90 -8.06 -14.26
C GLY A 15 19.04 -6.99 -13.19
N ARG A 16 20.15 -6.23 -13.23
CA ARG A 16 20.37 -5.07 -12.36
C ARG A 16 19.16 -4.16 -12.50
N ARG A 17 18.31 -4.11 -11.47
CA ARG A 17 17.27 -3.09 -11.35
C ARG A 17 17.96 -1.74 -11.44
N ALA A 18 17.52 -0.89 -12.37
CA ALA A 18 18.12 0.43 -12.58
C ALA A 18 17.92 1.26 -11.30
N GLY A 19 19.02 1.72 -10.71
CA GLY A 19 19.00 2.64 -9.57
C GLY A 19 18.76 4.08 -10.03
N PRO A 20 18.67 5.05 -9.10
CA PRO A 20 18.57 6.46 -9.45
C PRO A 20 19.71 6.88 -10.37
N LEU A 21 19.45 7.82 -11.28
CA LEU A 21 20.47 8.37 -12.16
C LEU A 21 20.86 9.76 -11.67
N ILE A 22 22.15 10.04 -11.53
CA ILE A 22 22.70 11.33 -11.13
C ILE A 22 23.41 11.95 -12.35
N VAL A 23 23.11 13.21 -12.66
CA VAL A 23 23.83 14.00 -13.68
C VAL A 23 24.41 15.26 -13.05
N THR A 24 25.72 15.30 -12.80
CA THR A 24 26.42 16.50 -12.29
C THR A 24 27.93 16.39 -12.54
N GLU A 25 28.61 17.52 -12.64
CA GLU A 25 30.07 17.66 -12.58
C GLU A 25 30.56 18.33 -11.30
N ASP A 26 29.65 18.91 -10.51
CA ASP A 26 29.98 19.45 -9.19
C ASP A 26 30.31 18.29 -8.25
N ALA A 27 31.58 18.18 -7.87
CA ALA A 27 32.08 17.13 -6.99
C ALA A 27 31.47 17.20 -5.58
N GLU A 28 31.22 18.40 -5.04
CA GLU A 28 30.64 18.52 -3.71
C GLU A 28 29.16 18.13 -3.71
N LEU A 29 28.42 18.55 -4.74
CA LEU A 29 27.03 18.12 -4.93
C LEU A 29 26.95 16.61 -5.17
N LEU A 30 27.86 16.05 -5.97
CA LEU A 30 27.91 14.61 -6.22
C LEU A 30 28.13 13.83 -4.92
N ASP A 31 29.07 14.24 -4.07
CA ASP A 31 29.33 13.60 -2.78
C ASP A 31 28.09 13.63 -1.86
N ASP A 32 27.38 14.76 -1.80
CA ASP A 32 26.12 14.86 -1.07
C ASP A 32 25.06 13.90 -1.64
N LEU A 33 24.85 13.91 -2.96
CA LEU A 33 23.85 13.03 -3.59
C LEU A 33 24.17 11.54 -3.43
N LEU A 34 25.45 11.15 -3.49
CA LEU A 34 25.90 9.78 -3.24
C LEU A 34 25.66 9.38 -1.78
N ARG A 35 25.95 10.27 -0.82
CA ARG A 35 25.66 10.05 0.61
C ARG A 35 24.16 9.86 0.85
N LEU A 36 23.30 10.70 0.24
CA LEU A 36 21.84 10.60 0.37
C LEU A 36 21.30 9.32 -0.29
N CYS A 37 21.83 8.93 -1.45
CA CYS A 37 21.49 7.65 -2.09
C CYS A 37 21.88 6.46 -1.20
N ALA A 38 23.08 6.48 -0.60
CA ALA A 38 23.52 5.43 0.31
C ALA A 38 22.63 5.35 1.56
N ALA A 39 22.23 6.49 2.13
CA ALA A 39 21.28 6.54 3.25
C ALA A 39 19.92 5.93 2.89
N ALA A 40 19.49 6.07 1.63
CA ALA A 40 18.26 5.47 1.10
C ALA A 40 18.43 4.02 0.61
N GLY A 41 19.61 3.41 0.76
CA GLY A 41 19.89 2.05 0.26
C GLY A 41 19.93 1.93 -1.27
N ALA A 42 20.15 3.03 -1.97
CA ALA A 42 20.17 3.10 -3.43
C ALA A 42 21.61 3.07 -3.98
N GLN A 43 21.81 2.38 -5.10
CA GLN A 43 23.05 2.46 -5.88
C GLN A 43 22.79 3.26 -7.16
N PRO A 44 23.21 4.54 -7.22
CA PRO A 44 22.93 5.36 -8.38
C PRO A 44 23.92 5.11 -9.53
N GLU A 45 23.51 5.44 -10.75
CA GLU A 45 24.40 5.58 -11.91
C GLU A 45 24.75 7.06 -12.10
N VAL A 46 26.03 7.39 -12.25
CA VAL A 46 26.53 8.77 -12.30
C VAL A 46 26.99 9.11 -13.71
N TYR A 47 26.57 10.27 -14.21
CA TYR A 47 26.94 10.82 -15.50
C TYR A 47 27.23 12.32 -15.38
N HIS A 48 27.94 12.87 -16.38
CA HIS A 48 28.19 14.31 -16.50
C HIS A 48 27.29 14.98 -17.55
N SER A 49 26.49 14.19 -18.26
CA SER A 49 25.51 14.59 -19.27
C SER A 49 24.45 13.50 -19.40
N VAL A 50 23.44 13.72 -20.25
CA VAL A 50 22.45 12.68 -20.56
C VAL A 50 23.17 11.44 -21.12
N PRO A 51 22.91 10.22 -20.60
CA PRO A 51 23.57 9.01 -21.05
C PRO A 51 23.39 8.78 -22.56
N GLU A 52 24.47 8.45 -23.26
CA GLU A 52 24.43 8.08 -24.68
C GLU A 52 23.73 6.74 -24.93
N ARG A 53 23.70 5.87 -23.90
CA ARG A 53 23.02 4.59 -23.96
C ARG A 53 21.51 4.82 -23.97
N SER A 54 20.92 4.63 -25.15
CA SER A 54 19.47 4.64 -25.37
C SER A 54 18.73 3.89 -24.26
N GLY A 55 17.78 4.58 -23.60
CA GLY A 55 16.90 3.99 -22.60
C GLY A 55 17.36 4.14 -21.15
N SER A 56 18.62 4.52 -20.85
CA SER A 56 19.07 4.68 -19.45
C SER A 56 18.35 5.83 -18.74
N TRP A 57 18.15 6.96 -19.44
CA TRP A 57 17.39 8.10 -18.92
C TRP A 57 15.92 7.76 -18.68
N GLU A 58 15.31 7.00 -19.59
CA GLU A 58 13.90 6.61 -19.52
C GLU A 58 13.63 5.47 -18.54
N ALA A 59 14.59 4.55 -18.36
CA ALA A 59 14.48 3.41 -17.47
C ALA A 59 14.81 3.75 -16.01
N ALA A 60 15.60 4.81 -15.76
CA ALA A 60 15.92 5.23 -14.40
C ALA A 60 14.64 5.51 -13.60
N PRO A 61 14.46 5.00 -12.38
CA PRO A 61 13.22 5.20 -11.65
C PRO A 61 13.18 6.62 -11.02
N LEU A 62 14.34 7.29 -10.91
CA LEU A 62 14.50 8.70 -10.55
C LEU A 62 15.74 9.27 -11.24
N VAL A 63 15.70 10.55 -11.64
CA VAL A 63 16.82 11.28 -12.22
C VAL A 63 17.08 12.55 -11.41
N LEU A 64 18.29 12.68 -10.87
CA LEU A 64 18.78 13.81 -10.09
C LEU A 64 19.77 14.59 -10.96
N VAL A 65 19.40 15.81 -11.35
CA VAL A 65 20.22 16.67 -12.19
C VAL A 65 20.79 17.79 -11.33
N GLY A 66 22.10 17.89 -11.24
CA GLY A 66 22.79 19.03 -10.67
C GLY A 66 22.52 20.28 -11.49
N ASP A 67 22.36 21.42 -10.83
CA ASP A 67 22.06 22.66 -11.52
C ASP A 67 23.18 23.05 -12.51
N ASP A 68 24.43 22.75 -12.17
CA ASP A 68 25.62 22.79 -13.02
C ASP A 68 25.50 22.01 -14.36
N ALA A 69 24.71 20.94 -14.38
CA ALA A 69 24.54 20.06 -15.54
C ALA A 69 23.20 20.24 -16.28
N ALA A 70 22.30 21.10 -15.78
CA ALA A 70 20.96 21.27 -16.34
C ALA A 70 20.96 21.69 -17.81
N ASP A 71 21.87 22.57 -18.22
CA ASP A 71 21.97 23.03 -19.60
C ASP A 71 22.32 21.90 -20.57
N ARG A 72 23.06 20.89 -20.10
CA ARG A 72 23.44 19.70 -20.88
C ARG A 72 22.35 18.63 -20.92
N CYS A 73 21.34 18.77 -20.06
CA CYS A 73 20.14 17.94 -20.08
C CYS A 73 19.02 18.54 -20.95
N ARG A 74 19.24 19.71 -21.57
CA ARG A 74 18.29 20.29 -22.53
C ARG A 74 18.09 19.36 -23.71
N GLY A 75 16.83 19.05 -24.02
CA GLY A 75 16.47 18.13 -25.09
C GLY A 75 16.38 16.66 -24.67
N ALA A 76 16.67 16.31 -23.41
CA ALA A 76 16.34 15.01 -22.87
C ALA A 76 14.83 14.74 -22.96
N VAL A 77 14.45 13.46 -23.07
CA VAL A 77 13.04 13.06 -23.12
C VAL A 77 12.34 13.49 -21.83
N ARG A 78 11.23 14.22 -21.96
CA ARG A 78 10.40 14.66 -20.83
C ARG A 78 9.77 13.46 -20.14
N ARG A 79 9.90 13.40 -18.82
CA ARG A 79 9.36 12.32 -17.98
C ARG A 79 9.15 12.81 -16.55
N ARG A 80 8.33 12.08 -15.78
CA ARG A 80 8.25 12.26 -14.34
C ARG A 80 9.48 11.68 -13.64
N GLY A 81 9.78 12.18 -12.45
CA GLY A 81 10.89 11.77 -11.61
C GLY A 81 12.21 12.46 -11.98
N VAL A 82 12.18 13.61 -12.64
CA VAL A 82 13.38 14.45 -12.86
C VAL A 82 13.40 15.53 -11.79
N LEU A 83 14.46 15.61 -10.98
CA LEU A 83 14.61 16.60 -9.92
C LEU A 83 15.87 17.42 -10.20
N LEU A 84 15.75 18.75 -10.18
CA LEU A 84 16.90 19.64 -10.23
C LEU A 84 17.40 19.88 -8.81
N VAL A 85 18.69 19.65 -8.55
CA VAL A 85 19.30 19.81 -7.23
C VAL A 85 20.42 20.84 -7.33
N GLY A 86 20.43 21.81 -6.43
CA GLY A 86 21.50 22.80 -6.34
C GLY A 86 21.81 23.18 -4.90
N ARG A 87 22.83 24.00 -4.72
CA ARG A 87 23.27 24.50 -3.41
C ARG A 87 23.11 26.02 -3.28
N ASP A 88 23.16 26.74 -4.41
CA ASP A 88 23.04 28.20 -4.43
C ASP A 88 21.57 28.64 -4.20
N GLN A 89 21.37 29.49 -3.20
CA GLN A 89 20.05 30.02 -2.85
C GLN A 89 19.68 31.27 -3.66
N ASP A 90 20.67 31.93 -4.26
CA ASP A 90 20.53 33.24 -4.87
C ASP A 90 20.55 33.21 -6.40
N ASP A 91 20.56 32.03 -7.04
CA ASP A 91 20.47 31.94 -8.50
C ASP A 91 19.03 32.04 -9.02
N PRO A 92 18.62 33.17 -9.63
CA PRO A 92 17.29 33.28 -10.24
C PRO A 92 17.12 32.40 -11.49
N GLY A 93 18.21 31.92 -12.11
CA GLY A 93 18.21 31.09 -13.30
C GLY A 93 17.80 29.64 -13.07
N VAL A 94 17.84 29.16 -11.82
CA VAL A 94 17.57 27.75 -11.45
C VAL A 94 16.17 27.30 -11.88
N TRP A 95 15.15 28.15 -11.70
CA TRP A 95 13.76 27.84 -12.08
C TRP A 95 13.58 27.73 -13.58
N ARG A 96 14.26 28.58 -14.35
CA ARG A 96 14.23 28.51 -15.82
C ARG A 96 14.86 27.20 -16.29
N ARG A 97 16.03 26.85 -15.76
CA ARG A 97 16.72 25.58 -16.05
C ARG A 97 15.83 24.38 -15.73
N ALA A 98 15.16 24.38 -14.58
CA ALA A 98 14.21 23.34 -14.18
C ALA A 98 13.07 23.15 -15.20
N VAL A 99 12.46 24.25 -15.65
CA VAL A 99 11.39 24.20 -16.66
C VAL A 99 11.90 23.69 -18.00
N GLU A 100 13.11 24.06 -18.41
CA GLU A 100 13.73 23.66 -19.69
C GLU A 100 14.02 22.16 -19.77
N ILE A 101 14.44 21.54 -18.66
CA ILE A 101 14.66 20.08 -18.59
C ILE A 101 13.40 19.30 -18.20
N GLY A 102 12.37 20.00 -17.71
CA GLY A 102 11.14 19.39 -17.24
C GLY A 102 11.27 18.69 -15.90
N ALA A 103 12.03 19.31 -15.00
CA ALA A 103 12.09 18.87 -13.62
C ALA A 103 10.73 19.03 -12.93
N ASP A 104 10.33 18.01 -12.17
CA ASP A 104 9.13 18.03 -11.33
C ASP A 104 9.30 18.99 -10.15
N CYS A 105 10.54 19.14 -9.66
CA CYS A 105 10.87 20.07 -8.58
C CYS A 105 12.32 20.56 -8.64
N VAL A 106 12.56 21.65 -7.91
CA VAL A 106 13.89 22.17 -7.60
C VAL A 106 14.13 21.95 -6.10
N LEU A 107 15.25 21.31 -5.77
CA LEU A 107 15.67 21.01 -4.40
C LEU A 107 16.94 21.76 -4.08
N ARG A 108 17.03 22.25 -2.83
CA ARG A 108 18.22 22.93 -2.33
C ARG A 108 18.78 22.17 -1.15
N LEU A 109 20.07 21.85 -1.21
CA LEU A 109 20.79 21.22 -0.12
C LEU A 109 21.47 22.29 0.75
N PRO A 110 21.51 22.12 2.08
CA PRO A 110 21.12 20.92 2.84
C PRO A 110 19.62 20.84 3.21
N ASP A 111 18.83 21.89 2.99
CA ASP A 111 17.44 21.99 3.50
C ASP A 111 16.53 20.84 3.05
N ALA A 112 16.74 20.33 1.83
CA ALA A 112 15.93 19.27 1.23
C ALA A 112 16.50 17.85 1.43
N GLU A 113 17.57 17.65 2.22
CA GLU A 113 18.22 16.34 2.37
C GLU A 113 17.25 15.24 2.82
N SER A 114 16.53 15.46 3.92
CA SER A 114 15.61 14.44 4.47
C SER A 114 14.53 14.05 3.46
N TRP A 115 13.97 15.05 2.77
CA TRP A 115 12.97 14.83 1.73
C TRP A 115 13.54 14.05 0.54
N LEU A 116 14.79 14.33 0.15
CA LEU A 116 15.45 13.67 -0.97
C LEU A 116 15.79 12.20 -0.63
N VAL A 117 16.25 11.90 0.59
CA VAL A 117 16.46 10.53 1.07
C VAL A 117 15.14 9.75 0.99
N ASP A 118 14.06 10.29 1.54
CA ASP A 118 12.74 9.66 1.49
C ASP A 118 12.27 9.43 0.06
N ARG A 119 12.53 10.40 -0.83
CA ARG A 119 12.13 10.30 -2.24
C ARG A 119 12.93 9.24 -3.00
N ILE A 120 14.23 9.10 -2.71
CA ILE A 120 15.08 8.07 -3.29
C ILE A 120 14.63 6.69 -2.78
N ALA A 121 14.41 6.56 -1.46
CA ALA A 121 13.92 5.33 -0.85
C ALA A 121 12.56 4.91 -1.46
N ASP A 122 11.60 5.84 -1.58
CA ASP A 122 10.30 5.63 -2.23
C ASP A 122 10.43 4.99 -3.61
N VAL A 123 11.37 5.49 -4.41
CA VAL A 123 11.57 5.05 -5.78
C VAL A 123 12.21 3.67 -5.80
N VAL A 124 13.24 3.45 -4.99
CA VAL A 124 13.91 2.15 -4.87
C VAL A 124 12.94 1.08 -4.34
N GLU A 125 12.10 1.41 -3.36
CA GLU A 125 11.04 0.54 -2.84
C GLU A 125 9.91 0.33 -3.85
N GLY A 126 9.58 1.36 -4.62
CA GLY A 126 8.56 1.35 -5.67
C GLY A 126 8.96 0.55 -6.93
N VAL A 127 10.22 0.13 -7.06
CA VAL A 127 10.68 -0.79 -8.12
C VAL A 127 10.24 -2.25 -7.84
N GLY A 128 9.51 -2.50 -6.75
CA GLY A 128 8.88 -3.78 -6.43
C GLY A 128 7.42 -3.89 -6.84
N ARG A 129 6.87 -5.11 -6.81
CA ARG A 129 5.42 -5.36 -7.02
C ARG A 129 4.62 -4.61 -5.95
N GLN A 130 3.57 -3.89 -6.33
CA GLN A 130 2.67 -3.29 -5.34
C GLN A 130 1.94 -4.38 -4.55
N ALA A 131 1.58 -4.09 -3.31
CA ALA A 131 0.79 -5.00 -2.50
C ALA A 131 -0.63 -5.10 -3.06
N LEU A 132 -1.18 -6.31 -3.10
CA LEU A 132 -2.58 -6.53 -3.43
C LEU A 132 -3.44 -5.92 -2.32
N THR A 133 -4.28 -4.94 -2.68
CA THR A 133 -5.01 -4.10 -1.73
C THR A 133 -6.48 -4.45 -1.77
N VAL A 134 -6.99 -5.00 -0.66
CA VAL A 134 -8.35 -5.49 -0.53
C VAL A 134 -9.11 -4.66 0.48
N GLY A 135 -10.17 -3.98 0.04
CA GLY A 135 -11.08 -3.27 0.95
C GLY A 135 -12.24 -4.15 1.37
N VAL A 136 -12.69 -4.02 2.62
CA VAL A 136 -13.85 -4.75 3.14
C VAL A 136 -14.89 -3.75 3.67
N ILE A 137 -16.12 -3.85 3.20
CA ILE A 137 -17.21 -2.92 3.51
C ILE A 137 -18.46 -3.71 3.91
N GLY A 138 -19.18 -3.24 4.93
CA GLY A 138 -20.45 -3.86 5.32
C GLY A 138 -21.64 -3.40 4.45
N GLY A 139 -22.48 -4.32 3.98
CA GLY A 139 -23.78 -3.97 3.39
C GLY A 139 -24.78 -3.41 4.41
N ARG A 140 -24.58 -3.74 5.69
CA ARG A 140 -25.33 -3.19 6.83
C ARG A 140 -24.45 -3.06 8.09
N GLY A 141 -24.98 -2.44 9.14
CA GLY A 141 -24.35 -2.39 10.44
C GLY A 141 -24.31 -3.80 11.05
N GLY A 142 -23.18 -4.19 11.61
CA GLY A 142 -22.97 -5.56 12.12
C GLY A 142 -22.97 -6.63 11.02
N ALA A 143 -22.61 -6.28 9.79
CA ALA A 143 -22.47 -7.26 8.70
C ALA A 143 -21.30 -8.23 8.93
N GLY A 144 -20.26 -7.81 9.66
CA GLY A 144 -19.03 -8.58 9.89
C GLY A 144 -17.85 -8.14 9.01
N ALA A 145 -17.85 -6.90 8.50
CA ALA A 145 -16.77 -6.36 7.66
C ALA A 145 -15.41 -6.37 8.40
N SER A 146 -15.32 -5.72 9.55
CA SER A 146 -14.12 -5.69 10.40
C SER A 146 -13.63 -7.09 10.76
N THR A 147 -14.55 -8.00 11.10
CA THR A 147 -14.22 -9.42 11.36
C THR A 147 -13.58 -10.10 10.16
N LEU A 148 -14.15 -9.92 8.97
CA LEU A 148 -13.60 -10.50 7.74
C LEU A 148 -12.27 -9.84 7.36
N ALA A 149 -12.13 -8.52 7.55
CA ALA A 149 -10.88 -7.80 7.32
C ALA A 149 -9.75 -8.35 8.20
N CYS A 150 -10.00 -8.52 9.51
CA CYS A 150 -9.06 -9.17 10.42
C CYS A 150 -8.74 -10.60 9.96
N ALA A 151 -9.75 -11.41 9.62
CA ALA A 151 -9.54 -12.80 9.22
C ALA A 151 -8.71 -12.93 7.93
N LEU A 152 -8.93 -12.05 6.95
CA LEU A 152 -8.14 -11.98 5.72
C LEU A 152 -6.68 -11.65 6.03
N ALA A 153 -6.44 -10.64 6.86
CA ALA A 153 -5.10 -10.20 7.22
C ALA A 153 -4.35 -11.26 8.05
N VAL A 154 -4.99 -11.82 9.08
CA VAL A 154 -4.40 -12.90 9.91
C VAL A 154 -4.09 -14.13 9.07
N THR A 155 -4.97 -14.51 8.14
CA THR A 155 -4.74 -15.65 7.24
C THR A 155 -3.54 -15.41 6.32
N ALA A 156 -3.44 -14.23 5.70
CA ALA A 156 -2.30 -13.88 4.85
C ALA A 156 -0.97 -13.85 5.63
N ALA A 157 -0.96 -13.29 6.84
CA ALA A 157 0.21 -13.27 7.71
C ALA A 157 0.64 -14.68 8.11
N ARG A 158 -0.31 -15.56 8.45
CA ARG A 158 -0.04 -16.98 8.77
C ARG A 158 0.56 -17.74 7.57
N GLU A 159 0.20 -17.36 6.35
CA GLU A 159 0.79 -17.89 5.11
C GLU A 159 2.17 -17.29 4.78
N GLY A 160 2.73 -16.46 5.66
CA GLY A 160 4.06 -15.87 5.50
C GLY A 160 4.08 -14.65 4.58
N ARG A 161 2.94 -14.03 4.29
CA ARG A 161 2.86 -12.83 3.45
C ARG A 161 3.08 -11.59 4.30
N ARG A 162 3.87 -10.64 3.78
CA ARG A 162 3.89 -9.27 4.29
C ARG A 162 2.45 -8.74 4.26
N THR A 163 1.94 -8.34 5.42
CA THR A 163 0.53 -8.01 5.59
C THR A 163 0.39 -6.75 6.43
N MET A 164 -0.41 -5.81 5.93
CA MET A 164 -0.87 -4.65 6.69
C MET A 164 -2.39 -4.63 6.77
N LEU A 165 -2.92 -4.33 7.94
CA LEU A 165 -4.34 -4.10 8.19
C LEU A 165 -4.55 -2.63 8.56
N VAL A 166 -5.44 -1.94 7.84
CA VAL A 166 -5.73 -0.52 8.03
C VAL A 166 -7.19 -0.35 8.40
N ASP A 167 -7.45 0.30 9.54
CA ASP A 167 -8.79 0.61 10.04
C ASP A 167 -9.27 1.95 9.49
N GLY A 168 -10.11 1.95 8.46
CA GLY A 168 -10.69 3.16 7.91
C GLY A 168 -11.90 3.72 8.66
N ASP A 169 -12.43 3.02 9.67
CA ASP A 169 -13.67 3.41 10.35
C ASP A 169 -13.38 4.06 11.72
N PRO A 170 -13.42 5.40 11.84
CA PRO A 170 -13.24 6.11 13.12
C PRO A 170 -14.20 5.69 14.23
N LEU A 171 -15.30 5.00 13.88
CA LEU A 171 -16.35 4.61 14.82
C LEU A 171 -16.38 3.09 15.05
N GLY A 172 -15.41 2.33 14.51
CA GLY A 172 -15.40 0.86 14.50
C GLY A 172 -14.94 0.18 15.81
N GLY A 173 -14.44 0.95 16.78
CA GLY A 173 -13.94 0.44 18.06
C GLY A 173 -12.46 0.01 18.05
N GLY A 174 -11.78 0.13 16.91
CA GLY A 174 -10.37 -0.19 16.73
C GLY A 174 -10.14 -1.67 16.40
N LEU A 175 -9.53 -1.94 15.25
CA LEU A 175 -9.15 -3.30 14.85
C LEU A 175 -8.12 -3.96 15.78
N ASP A 176 -7.38 -3.18 16.56
CA ASP A 176 -6.46 -3.71 17.57
C ASP A 176 -7.17 -4.53 18.65
N VAL A 177 -8.43 -4.21 19.00
CA VAL A 177 -9.26 -5.01 19.91
C VAL A 177 -9.53 -6.40 19.35
N LEU A 178 -9.91 -6.49 18.07
CA LEU A 178 -10.20 -7.77 17.42
C LEU A 178 -8.96 -8.66 17.31
N LEU A 179 -7.77 -8.07 17.42
CA LEU A 179 -6.49 -8.77 17.38
C LEU A 179 -5.90 -9.07 18.77
N GLY A 180 -6.54 -8.61 19.85
CA GLY A 180 -6.04 -8.72 21.22
C GLY A 180 -4.79 -7.87 21.46
N GLY A 181 -4.69 -6.73 20.76
CA GLY A 181 -3.50 -5.89 20.65
C GLY A 181 -3.64 -4.51 21.30
N GLU A 182 -4.62 -4.29 22.16
CA GLU A 182 -4.89 -2.97 22.79
C GLU A 182 -3.66 -2.30 23.40
N GLN A 183 -2.76 -3.11 23.95
CA GLN A 183 -1.56 -2.66 24.68
C GLN A 183 -0.31 -2.59 23.79
N ALA A 184 -0.44 -2.85 22.48
CA ALA A 184 0.70 -2.84 21.58
C ALA A 184 1.16 -1.41 21.27
N GLU A 185 2.44 -1.17 21.49
CA GLU A 185 3.11 0.08 21.17
C GLU A 185 3.20 0.32 19.66
N GLY A 186 3.23 1.60 19.26
CA GLY A 186 3.33 2.04 17.87
C GLY A 186 2.30 3.11 17.52
N LEU A 187 2.48 3.75 16.36
CA LEU A 187 1.63 4.84 15.89
C LEU A 187 0.20 4.37 15.61
N ARG A 188 -0.76 5.27 15.84
CA ARG A 188 -2.19 5.12 15.54
C ARG A 188 -2.65 6.25 14.62
N TRP A 189 -3.91 6.22 14.19
CA TRP A 189 -4.46 7.25 13.31
C TRP A 189 -4.26 8.69 13.80
N PRO A 190 -4.48 9.04 15.08
CA PRO A 190 -4.27 10.41 15.55
C PRO A 190 -2.84 10.92 15.33
N ASP A 191 -1.82 10.06 15.44
CA ASP A 191 -0.42 10.41 15.19
C ASP A 191 -0.16 10.72 13.70
N LEU A 192 -0.85 10.01 12.80
CA LEU A 192 -0.68 10.13 11.35
C LEU A 192 -1.61 11.18 10.72
N ALA A 193 -2.79 11.42 11.30
CA ALA A 193 -3.79 12.35 10.77
C ALA A 193 -3.31 13.81 10.80
N VAL A 194 -2.48 14.16 11.79
CA VAL A 194 -1.89 15.49 11.98
C VAL A 194 -0.64 15.69 11.10
N SER A 195 -0.02 14.61 10.64
CA SER A 195 1.20 14.69 9.82
C SER A 195 0.96 15.49 8.53
N LYS A 196 1.83 16.47 8.27
CA LYS A 196 1.86 17.24 7.03
C LYS A 196 2.97 16.68 6.16
N GLY A 197 2.60 15.95 5.11
CA GLY A 197 3.57 15.48 4.11
C GLY A 197 3.37 14.03 3.71
N ARG A 198 4.31 13.53 2.93
CA ARG A 198 4.34 12.12 2.53
C ARG A 198 4.84 11.26 3.69
N VAL A 199 4.36 10.03 3.75
CA VAL A 199 4.83 9.01 4.70
C VAL A 199 5.72 8.02 3.93
N ALA A 200 6.94 7.79 4.39
CA ALA A 200 7.84 6.77 3.83
C ALA A 200 7.33 5.35 4.18
N SER A 201 7.46 4.37 3.27
CA SER A 201 6.85 3.02 3.48
C SER A 201 7.51 2.25 4.62
N GLY A 202 8.84 2.15 4.62
CA GLY A 202 9.60 1.48 5.68
C GLY A 202 9.32 2.10 7.05
N ALA A 203 9.37 3.43 7.15
CA ALA A 203 9.07 4.16 8.38
C ALA A 203 7.63 3.91 8.86
N LEU A 204 6.64 3.90 7.96
CA LEU A 204 5.27 3.53 8.32
C LEU A 204 5.25 2.12 8.91
N GLU A 205 5.73 1.12 8.18
CA GLU A 205 5.68 -0.28 8.59
C GLU A 205 6.35 -0.54 9.95
N GLU A 206 7.51 0.07 10.19
CA GLU A 206 8.27 -0.09 11.44
C GLU A 206 7.61 0.62 12.62
N SER A 207 6.97 1.76 12.36
CA SER A 207 6.30 2.57 13.39
C SER A 207 4.95 2.00 13.85
N LEU A 208 4.34 1.11 13.05
CA LEU A 208 3.05 0.52 13.37
C LEU A 208 3.19 -0.69 14.29
N PRO A 209 2.20 -0.93 15.17
CA PRO A 209 2.08 -2.16 15.96
C PRO A 209 2.27 -3.42 15.13
N SER A 210 3.09 -4.34 15.63
CA SER A 210 3.26 -5.69 15.08
C SER A 210 2.43 -6.67 15.90
N LEU A 211 1.37 -7.20 15.31
CA LEU A 211 0.43 -8.13 15.96
C LEU A 211 0.29 -9.37 15.08
N ARG A 212 0.49 -10.57 15.64
CA ARG A 212 0.21 -11.84 14.94
C ARG A 212 0.90 -11.97 13.56
N GLY A 213 2.08 -11.36 13.39
CA GLY A 213 2.83 -11.37 12.14
C GLY A 213 2.36 -10.37 11.07
N LEU A 214 1.44 -9.45 11.40
CA LEU A 214 1.03 -8.33 10.55
C LEU A 214 1.29 -6.96 11.22
N ARG A 215 1.30 -5.91 10.40
CA ARG A 215 1.28 -4.52 10.87
C ARG A 215 -0.15 -3.98 10.88
N VAL A 216 -0.50 -3.19 11.90
CA VAL A 216 -1.87 -2.71 12.08
C VAL A 216 -1.88 -1.21 12.29
N LEU A 217 -2.60 -0.49 11.43
CA LEU A 217 -2.96 0.90 11.69
C LEU A 217 -4.41 0.93 12.19
N SER A 218 -4.57 1.14 13.49
CA SER A 218 -5.86 1.21 14.19
C SER A 218 -6.10 2.61 14.77
N TRP A 219 -7.29 2.82 15.31
CA TRP A 219 -7.60 3.94 16.18
C TRP A 219 -7.08 3.69 17.60
N ASP A 220 -6.69 4.77 18.28
CA ASP A 220 -6.41 4.73 19.71
C ASP A 220 -7.72 4.77 20.52
N ARG A 221 -7.63 5.10 21.81
CA ARG A 221 -8.79 5.28 22.70
C ARG A 221 -9.08 6.76 23.02
N GLY A 222 -8.46 7.67 22.27
CA GLY A 222 -8.63 9.11 22.41
C GLY A 222 -9.83 9.64 21.63
N ASP A 223 -9.88 10.96 21.49
CA ASP A 223 -10.93 11.62 20.71
C ASP A 223 -10.81 11.28 19.21
N ALA A 224 -11.95 11.05 18.56
CA ALA A 224 -11.99 10.77 17.14
C ALA A 224 -11.47 11.98 16.32
N VAL A 225 -10.39 11.76 15.58
CA VAL A 225 -9.83 12.75 14.64
C VAL A 225 -10.38 12.47 13.24
N ALA A 226 -10.77 13.51 12.50
CA ALA A 226 -11.14 13.34 11.10
C ALA A 226 -9.90 13.04 10.24
N ILE A 227 -9.91 11.92 9.50
CA ILE A 227 -8.85 11.62 8.54
C ILE A 227 -8.98 12.59 7.36
N ARG A 228 -7.93 13.38 7.12
CA ARG A 228 -7.84 14.20 5.91
C ARG A 228 -7.62 13.32 4.68
N PRO A 229 -8.21 13.63 3.51
CA PRO A 229 -8.03 12.84 2.30
C PRO A 229 -6.55 12.61 1.94
N GLU A 230 -5.71 13.62 2.13
CA GLU A 230 -4.27 13.53 1.85
C GLU A 230 -3.55 12.54 2.79
N ALA A 231 -3.99 12.45 4.05
CA ALA A 231 -3.42 11.51 5.01
C ALA A 231 -3.78 10.08 4.63
N MET A 232 -5.05 9.81 4.29
CA MET A 232 -5.48 8.50 3.78
C MET A 232 -4.70 8.12 2.51
N ARG A 233 -4.58 9.06 1.56
CA ARG A 233 -3.82 8.87 0.33
C ARG A 233 -2.36 8.50 0.61
N SER A 234 -1.70 9.27 1.48
CA SER A 234 -0.29 9.09 1.83
C SER A 234 -0.04 7.75 2.53
N VAL A 235 -0.89 7.39 3.51
CA VAL A 235 -0.79 6.14 4.27
C VAL A 235 -0.99 4.92 3.38
N LEU A 236 -2.04 4.89 2.55
CA LEU A 236 -2.28 3.74 1.68
C LEU A 236 -1.23 3.64 0.57
N ALA A 237 -0.81 4.77 -0.02
CA ALA A 237 0.29 4.76 -0.97
C ALA A 237 1.57 4.18 -0.35
N ALA A 238 1.85 4.50 0.92
CA ALA A 238 2.96 3.94 1.67
C ALA A 238 2.78 2.45 2.00
N ALA A 239 1.60 2.04 2.47
CA ALA A 239 1.29 0.66 2.82
C ALA A 239 1.45 -0.30 1.62
N ARG A 240 1.05 0.17 0.42
CA ARG A 240 1.08 -0.59 -0.82
C ARG A 240 2.47 -0.78 -1.43
N ARG A 241 3.46 0.02 -1.01
CA ARG A 241 4.85 -0.18 -1.42
C ARG A 241 5.42 -1.44 -0.74
N ARG A 242 6.48 -2.02 -1.33
CA ARG A 242 7.19 -3.22 -0.84
C ARG A 242 6.44 -4.56 -0.98
N GLY A 243 5.31 -4.59 -1.69
CA GLY A 243 4.57 -5.82 -1.99
C GLY A 243 3.86 -6.45 -0.79
N GLY A 244 3.36 -7.67 -0.97
CA GLY A 244 2.53 -8.36 0.01
C GLY A 244 1.04 -8.08 -0.19
N VAL A 245 0.30 -7.94 0.92
CA VAL A 245 -1.13 -7.59 0.90
C VAL A 245 -1.44 -6.47 1.88
N VAL A 246 -2.41 -5.64 1.52
CA VAL A 246 -2.97 -4.61 2.39
C VAL A 246 -4.47 -4.86 2.49
N VAL A 247 -4.99 -5.01 3.70
CA VAL A 247 -6.43 -5.13 3.95
C VAL A 247 -6.91 -3.84 4.58
N VAL A 248 -7.95 -3.24 4.01
CA VAL A 248 -8.53 -1.99 4.51
C VAL A 248 -9.95 -2.27 4.99
N ASP A 249 -10.22 -2.13 6.28
CA ASP A 249 -11.59 -2.12 6.81
C ASP A 249 -12.19 -0.75 6.56
N LEU A 250 -13.35 -0.68 5.90
CA LEU A 250 -13.89 0.58 5.40
C LEU A 250 -15.26 0.89 6.02
N PRO A 251 -15.51 2.16 6.37
CA PRO A 251 -16.83 2.58 6.82
C PRO A 251 -17.82 2.52 5.66
N ARG A 252 -19.10 2.40 5.98
CA ARG A 252 -20.16 2.33 4.96
C ARG A 252 -20.50 3.68 4.34
N ARG A 253 -20.15 4.77 5.03
CA ARG A 253 -20.32 6.13 4.54
C ARG A 253 -19.11 6.46 3.69
N VAL A 254 -19.34 6.73 2.41
CA VAL A 254 -18.29 7.20 1.51
C VAL A 254 -18.16 8.71 1.67
N ASP A 255 -17.21 9.14 2.49
CA ASP A 255 -16.70 10.51 2.54
C ASP A 255 -15.44 10.66 1.67
N GLU A 256 -14.79 11.83 1.69
CA GLU A 256 -13.62 12.11 0.86
C GLU A 256 -12.43 11.19 1.21
N ALA A 257 -12.18 10.92 2.49
CA ALA A 257 -11.12 9.99 2.89
C ALA A 257 -11.43 8.55 2.45
N THR A 258 -12.68 8.10 2.60
CA THR A 258 -13.11 6.78 2.12
C THR A 258 -13.00 6.69 0.60
N ALA A 259 -13.30 7.76 -0.14
CA ALA A 259 -13.13 7.80 -1.59
C ALA A 259 -11.65 7.66 -2.00
N GLU A 260 -10.72 8.31 -1.29
CA GLU A 260 -9.27 8.13 -1.49
C GLU A 260 -8.82 6.70 -1.20
N ALA A 261 -9.41 6.05 -0.20
CA ALA A 261 -9.13 4.65 0.09
C ALA A 261 -9.64 3.74 -1.04
N LEU A 262 -10.90 3.91 -1.46
CA LEU A 262 -11.54 3.16 -2.54
C LEU A 262 -10.75 3.28 -3.85
N ALA A 263 -10.23 4.47 -4.18
CA ALA A 263 -9.47 4.72 -5.39
C ALA A 263 -8.12 3.97 -5.46
N GLN A 264 -7.64 3.45 -4.33
CA GLN A 264 -6.37 2.74 -4.21
C GLN A 264 -6.55 1.23 -3.96
N LEU A 265 -7.78 0.73 -3.93
CA LEU A 265 -8.04 -0.70 -3.81
C LEU A 265 -7.92 -1.40 -5.17
N ASP A 266 -7.41 -2.62 -5.14
CA ASP A 266 -7.43 -3.51 -6.30
C ASP A 266 -8.74 -4.31 -6.34
N VAL A 267 -9.26 -4.73 -5.17
CA VAL A 267 -10.53 -5.46 -5.03
C VAL A 267 -11.29 -4.99 -3.79
N GLY A 268 -12.61 -4.88 -3.88
CA GLY A 268 -13.51 -4.62 -2.76
C GLY A 268 -14.38 -5.81 -2.43
N LEU A 269 -14.62 -6.06 -1.14
CA LEU A 269 -15.52 -7.09 -0.64
C LEU A 269 -16.68 -6.44 0.12
N LEU A 270 -17.89 -6.58 -0.42
CA LEU A 270 -19.13 -6.16 0.22
C LEU A 270 -19.71 -7.32 1.03
N VAL A 271 -19.63 -7.24 2.35
CA VAL A 271 -20.15 -8.27 3.27
C VAL A 271 -21.64 -8.09 3.47
N VAL A 272 -22.44 -9.08 3.08
CA VAL A 272 -23.90 -9.02 3.10
C VAL A 272 -24.46 -10.22 3.86
N PRO A 273 -25.02 -10.01 5.07
CA PRO A 273 -25.82 -11.03 5.74
C PRO A 273 -26.97 -11.50 4.83
N ALA A 274 -27.26 -12.79 4.81
CA ALA A 274 -28.25 -13.41 3.94
C ALA A 274 -29.70 -13.16 4.38
N GLU A 275 -30.06 -11.88 4.53
CA GLU A 275 -31.33 -11.37 5.01
C GLU A 275 -31.83 -10.26 4.07
N LEU A 276 -33.12 -10.22 3.74
CA LEU A 276 -33.67 -9.26 2.77
C LEU A 276 -33.37 -7.79 3.10
N ARG A 277 -33.43 -7.41 4.39
CA ARG A 277 -33.10 -6.05 4.85
C ARG A 277 -31.62 -5.71 4.62
N ALA A 278 -30.72 -6.69 4.80
CA ALA A 278 -29.31 -6.51 4.56
C ALA A 278 -29.03 -6.32 3.07
N VAL A 279 -29.68 -7.09 2.20
CA VAL A 279 -29.58 -6.94 0.73
C VAL A 279 -30.05 -5.55 0.28
N ALA A 280 -31.18 -5.07 0.80
CA ALA A 280 -31.67 -3.73 0.49
C ALA A 280 -30.70 -2.60 0.93
N GLY A 281 -30.07 -2.76 2.09
CA GLY A 281 -29.01 -1.85 2.55
C GLY A 281 -27.75 -1.93 1.69
N ALA A 282 -27.32 -3.15 1.37
CA ALA A 282 -26.16 -3.45 0.56
C ALA A 282 -26.27 -2.85 -0.84
N LYS A 283 -27.46 -2.85 -1.45
CA LYS A 283 -27.69 -2.23 -2.76
C LYS A 283 -27.31 -0.75 -2.78
N ARG A 284 -27.63 0.00 -1.72
CA ARG A 284 -27.25 1.42 -1.61
C ARG A 284 -25.74 1.59 -1.47
N VAL A 285 -25.11 0.77 -0.64
CA VAL A 285 -23.65 0.78 -0.45
C VAL A 285 -22.93 0.44 -1.76
N ALA A 286 -23.37 -0.63 -2.44
CA ALA A 286 -22.85 -1.04 -3.75
C ALA A 286 -22.93 0.07 -4.78
N SER A 287 -24.07 0.76 -4.90
CA SER A 287 -24.21 1.88 -5.83
C SER A 287 -23.23 3.02 -5.55
N MET A 288 -22.98 3.33 -4.27
CA MET A 288 -22.03 4.40 -3.92
C MET A 288 -20.58 3.99 -4.16
N VAL A 289 -20.20 2.79 -3.73
CA VAL A 289 -18.83 2.26 -3.87
C VAL A 289 -18.47 2.04 -5.34
N GLY A 290 -19.43 1.52 -6.14
CA GLY A 290 -19.25 1.26 -7.57
C GLY A 290 -19.03 2.52 -8.42
N MET A 291 -19.25 3.72 -7.89
CA MET A 291 -18.86 4.97 -8.56
C MET A 291 -17.34 5.19 -8.60
N VAL A 292 -16.61 4.55 -7.68
CA VAL A 292 -15.16 4.74 -7.50
C VAL A 292 -14.40 3.43 -7.78
N LEU A 293 -14.85 2.33 -7.17
CA LEU A 293 -14.19 1.03 -7.26
C LEU A 293 -14.86 0.15 -8.33
N ARG A 294 -14.06 -0.32 -9.30
CA ARG A 294 -14.55 -1.15 -10.41
C ARG A 294 -14.77 -2.60 -10.05
N ASP A 295 -13.85 -3.21 -9.30
CA ASP A 295 -13.94 -4.61 -8.89
C ASP A 295 -14.48 -4.71 -7.46
N LEU A 296 -15.80 -4.69 -7.34
CA LEU A 296 -16.51 -4.90 -6.09
C LEU A 296 -17.22 -6.25 -6.15
N ARG A 297 -16.96 -7.12 -5.17
CA ARG A 297 -17.51 -8.47 -5.10
C ARG A 297 -18.31 -8.67 -3.82
N VAL A 298 -19.32 -9.52 -3.85
CA VAL A 298 -20.18 -9.80 -2.70
C VAL A 298 -19.63 -10.99 -1.92
N VAL A 299 -19.57 -10.84 -0.59
CA VAL A 299 -19.33 -11.92 0.35
C VAL A 299 -20.62 -12.13 1.13
N VAL A 300 -21.26 -13.28 0.95
CA VAL A 300 -22.52 -13.58 1.63
C VAL A 300 -22.24 -14.20 2.98
N ARG A 301 -22.87 -13.71 4.04
CA ARG A 301 -22.74 -14.26 5.39
C ARG A 301 -24.03 -14.94 5.82
N GLY A 302 -23.93 -16.23 6.13
CA GLY A 302 -25.05 -16.99 6.67
C GLY A 302 -25.46 -16.59 8.10
N PRO A 303 -26.58 -17.16 8.61
CA PRO A 303 -27.46 -18.12 7.94
C PRO A 303 -28.40 -17.46 6.92
N TYR A 304 -28.89 -18.25 5.95
CA TYR A 304 -29.83 -17.78 4.92
C TYR A 304 -31.26 -17.68 5.44
N ALA A 305 -31.93 -16.58 5.08
CA ALA A 305 -33.38 -16.50 5.13
C ALA A 305 -34.02 -17.50 4.16
N ALA A 306 -35.24 -17.96 4.44
CA ALA A 306 -35.93 -18.92 3.59
C ALA A 306 -36.09 -18.40 2.15
N GLY A 307 -35.68 -19.20 1.17
CA GLY A 307 -35.77 -18.88 -0.26
C GLY A 307 -34.71 -17.90 -0.76
N VAL A 308 -33.65 -17.64 0.02
CA VAL A 308 -32.51 -16.82 -0.37
C VAL A 308 -31.27 -17.71 -0.45
N ASP A 309 -30.51 -17.59 -1.54
CA ASP A 309 -29.17 -18.16 -1.68
C ASP A 309 -28.16 -17.06 -2.06
N ASP A 310 -26.87 -17.39 -2.07
CA ASP A 310 -25.79 -16.45 -2.34
C ASP A 310 -25.79 -15.92 -3.77
N GLN A 311 -26.08 -16.78 -4.74
CA GLN A 311 -26.16 -16.39 -6.14
C GLN A 311 -27.29 -15.40 -6.38
N TRP A 312 -28.47 -15.63 -5.80
CA TRP A 312 -29.59 -14.70 -5.88
C TRP A 312 -29.22 -13.33 -5.28
N ILE A 313 -28.52 -13.30 -4.15
CA ILE A 313 -28.05 -12.04 -3.55
C ILE A 313 -27.09 -11.31 -4.50
N ALA A 314 -26.12 -12.03 -5.06
CA ALA A 314 -25.15 -11.47 -6.01
C ALA A 314 -25.87 -10.89 -7.25
N ASP A 315 -26.84 -11.61 -7.81
CA ASP A 315 -27.64 -11.20 -8.96
C ASP A 315 -28.47 -9.94 -8.67
N VAL A 316 -29.13 -9.88 -7.50
CA VAL A 316 -29.93 -8.71 -7.07
C VAL A 316 -29.06 -7.46 -6.89
N LEU A 317 -27.82 -7.64 -6.44
CA LEU A 317 -26.84 -6.57 -6.27
C LEU A 317 -26.12 -6.23 -7.59
N GLY A 318 -26.16 -7.11 -8.58
CA GLY A 318 -25.45 -6.95 -9.86
C GLY A 318 -23.93 -7.00 -9.70
N LEU A 319 -23.42 -7.81 -8.75
CA LEU A 319 -22.00 -7.89 -8.41
C LEU A 319 -21.50 -9.34 -8.48
N PRO A 320 -20.22 -9.59 -8.84
CA PRO A 320 -19.64 -10.92 -8.77
C PRO A 320 -19.66 -11.48 -7.35
N LEU A 321 -19.91 -12.79 -7.22
CA LEU A 321 -19.83 -13.50 -5.94
C LEU A 321 -18.37 -13.87 -5.62
N ALA A 322 -17.83 -13.38 -4.50
CA ALA A 322 -16.53 -13.80 -3.98
C ALA A 322 -16.61 -15.11 -3.18
N GLY A 323 -17.78 -15.38 -2.61
CA GLY A 323 -18.15 -16.63 -1.94
C GLY A 323 -19.01 -16.42 -0.70
N GLU A 324 -19.34 -17.53 -0.04
CA GLU A 324 -20.04 -17.55 1.23
C GLU A 324 -19.08 -17.68 2.41
N VAL A 325 -19.30 -16.89 3.46
CA VAL A 325 -18.69 -17.05 4.79
C VAL A 325 -19.73 -17.67 5.73
N PRO A 326 -19.56 -18.96 6.11
CA PRO A 326 -20.41 -19.60 7.10
C PRO A 326 -20.22 -18.98 8.50
N VAL A 327 -21.19 -19.21 9.38
CA VAL A 327 -21.10 -18.77 10.78
C VAL A 327 -19.95 -19.49 11.49
N GLU A 328 -19.05 -18.71 12.11
CA GLU A 328 -18.02 -19.24 12.97
C GLU A 328 -18.51 -19.32 14.42
N HIS A 329 -18.86 -20.53 14.84
CA HIS A 329 -19.29 -20.79 16.21
C HIS A 329 -18.13 -20.57 17.19
N GLY A 330 -18.41 -19.90 18.30
CA GLY A 330 -17.40 -19.64 19.34
C GLY A 330 -16.49 -18.44 19.07
N LEU A 331 -16.67 -17.71 17.95
CA LEU A 331 -15.86 -16.54 17.62
C LEU A 331 -15.86 -15.49 18.74
N LEU A 332 -17.02 -15.19 19.33
CA LEU A 332 -17.10 -14.23 20.43
C LEU A 332 -16.30 -14.68 21.67
N ALA A 333 -16.43 -15.95 22.06
CA ALA A 333 -15.67 -16.50 23.17
C ALA A 333 -14.15 -16.57 22.88
N ALA A 334 -13.77 -16.76 21.61
CA ALA A 334 -12.38 -16.71 21.17
C ALA A 334 -11.81 -15.29 21.30
N LEU A 335 -12.59 -14.26 20.93
CA LEU A 335 -12.21 -12.86 21.11
C LEU A 335 -12.02 -12.51 22.59
N ASP A 336 -12.89 -13.01 23.48
CA ASP A 336 -12.78 -12.76 24.94
C ASP A 336 -11.45 -13.27 25.54
N VAL A 337 -10.80 -14.25 24.90
CA VAL A 337 -9.49 -14.78 25.31
C VAL A 337 -8.35 -14.32 24.39
N GLY A 338 -8.59 -13.33 23.52
CA GLY A 338 -7.58 -12.71 22.66
C GLY A 338 -7.18 -13.51 21.42
N ALA A 339 -7.99 -14.50 21.01
CA ALA A 339 -7.79 -15.24 19.77
C ALA A 339 -8.49 -14.52 18.60
N PRO A 340 -7.74 -14.10 17.56
CA PRO A 340 -8.29 -13.24 16.51
C PRO A 340 -9.15 -14.02 15.50
N PRO A 341 -10.01 -13.33 14.73
CA PRO A 341 -10.69 -13.93 13.60
C PRO A 341 -9.69 -14.51 12.60
N GLY A 342 -9.95 -15.72 12.09
CA GLY A 342 -9.09 -16.37 11.10
C GLY A 342 -7.83 -17.06 11.66
N ASP A 343 -7.61 -17.06 12.97
CA ASP A 343 -6.44 -17.71 13.62
C ASP A 343 -6.36 -19.21 13.32
N SER A 344 -7.52 -19.90 13.30
CA SER A 344 -7.62 -21.31 12.93
C SER A 344 -7.72 -21.52 11.42
N ALA A 345 -6.73 -22.21 10.83
CA ALA A 345 -6.74 -22.57 9.41
C ALA A 345 -7.89 -23.54 9.05
N ARG A 346 -8.41 -24.26 10.05
CA ARG A 346 -9.52 -25.21 9.90
C ARG A 346 -10.87 -24.57 10.23
N GLY A 347 -10.90 -23.32 10.68
CA GLY A 347 -12.14 -22.57 10.91
C GLY A 347 -12.82 -22.18 9.59
N PRO A 348 -14.15 -21.93 9.60
CA PRO A 348 -14.87 -21.42 8.43
C PRO A 348 -14.25 -20.13 7.86
N LEU A 349 -13.91 -19.14 8.70
CA LEU A 349 -13.27 -17.90 8.25
C LEU A 349 -11.89 -18.17 7.65
N GLY A 350 -11.05 -18.95 8.32
CA GLY A 350 -9.70 -19.27 7.85
C GLY A 350 -9.70 -19.95 6.47
N ARG A 351 -10.61 -20.91 6.24
CA ARG A 351 -10.76 -21.57 4.94
C ARG A 351 -11.25 -20.62 3.85
N PHE A 352 -12.24 -19.78 4.14
CA PHE A 352 -12.72 -18.79 3.19
C PHE A 352 -11.60 -17.84 2.76
N CYS A 353 -10.86 -17.29 3.75
CA CYS A 353 -9.77 -16.35 3.51
C CYS A 353 -8.64 -16.98 2.70
N ALA A 354 -8.23 -18.21 3.02
CA ALA A 354 -7.19 -18.92 2.25
C ALA A 354 -7.61 -19.11 0.78
N ALA A 355 -8.83 -19.60 0.56
CA ALA A 355 -9.36 -19.80 -0.78
C ALA A 355 -9.52 -18.48 -1.56
N PHE A 356 -9.88 -17.38 -0.87
CA PHE A 356 -9.91 -16.06 -1.47
C PHE A 356 -8.51 -15.61 -1.91
N TRP A 357 -7.50 -15.72 -1.04
CA TRP A 357 -6.13 -15.32 -1.38
C TRP A 357 -5.53 -16.15 -2.52
N GLU A 358 -5.76 -17.46 -2.54
CA GLU A 358 -5.36 -18.33 -3.66
C GLU A 358 -5.90 -17.81 -5.00
N ARG A 359 -7.20 -17.48 -5.06
CA ARG A 359 -7.83 -16.97 -6.29
C ARG A 359 -7.35 -15.56 -6.66
N ALA A 360 -7.27 -14.67 -5.69
CA ALA A 360 -6.93 -13.27 -5.93
C ALA A 360 -5.49 -13.13 -6.44
N LEU A 361 -4.57 -13.91 -5.89
CA LEU A 361 -3.15 -13.89 -6.28
C LEU A 361 -2.86 -14.68 -7.56
N ALA A 362 -3.65 -15.72 -7.87
CA ALA A 362 -3.54 -16.41 -9.15
C ALA A 362 -3.90 -15.50 -10.34
N GLY A 363 -4.86 -14.59 -10.16
CA GLY A 363 -5.25 -13.60 -11.16
C GLY A 363 -4.13 -12.59 -11.51
N GLU A 364 -3.23 -12.31 -10.57
CA GLU A 364 -2.09 -11.40 -10.78
C GLU A 364 -0.97 -12.01 -11.63
N SER A 365 -0.86 -13.35 -11.70
CA SER A 365 0.21 -14.03 -12.45
C SER A 365 -0.08 -14.15 -13.95
N ALA A 366 -1.29 -13.77 -14.38
CA ALA A 366 -1.79 -13.94 -15.74
C ALA A 366 -2.02 -12.61 -16.49
N SER A 367 -1.73 -11.46 -15.87
CA SER A 367 -1.83 -10.10 -16.47
C SER A 367 -0.46 -9.47 -16.66
#